data_AF-A0A959NAJ6-F1
#
_entry.id   AF-A0A959NAJ6-F1
#
_cell.length_a   1.000
_cell.length_b   1.000
_cell.length_c   1.000
_cell.angle_alpha   90.00
_cell.angle_beta   90.00
_cell.angle_gamma   90.00
#
_symmetry.space_group_name_H-M   'P 1'
#
loop_
_entity.id
_entity.type
_entity.pdbx_description
1 polymer ?
#
loop_
_entity_poly.entity_id
_entity_poly.type
_entity_poly.pdbx_seq_one_letter_code
_entity_poly.pdbx_strand_id
1 'polypeptide(L)'
;ELEAVFKGVGGVNFLSPVKEITKPVAKFIEVQLLSMTSDKSVIGWIILALALLLLFLALRSMVEVLKSLVIEKAKAWFDNYLFKNALRAFAVGILLTVLVQSSSITTSLIVPMAGAGILTLKQIFPYTLGANIGTTITAMLAALVTGSDAAITVAFSHLLFNVAGTAIFMPLKKIPITMAEKFAEYSIKSKLIPVGYIVVVFFVIPLIFIFLFR
;
A
#
# COMPACT_ATOMS: atom_id res chain seq x y z
N GLU A 1 26.16 2.28 12.29
CA GLU A 1 25.09 1.56 11.58
C GLU A 1 23.79 1.76 12.35
N LEU A 2 22.69 2.13 11.69
CA LEU A 2 21.40 2.44 12.34
C LEU A 2 20.92 1.30 13.27
N GLU A 3 21.28 0.07 12.92
CA GLU A 3 20.98 -1.16 13.66
C GLU A 3 21.54 -1.15 15.10
N ALA A 4 22.70 -0.51 15.33
CA ALA A 4 23.27 -0.37 16.67
C ALA A 4 22.44 0.56 17.58
N VAL A 5 21.66 1.48 17.00
CA VAL A 5 20.78 2.41 17.73
C VAL A 5 19.47 1.74 18.15
N PHE A 6 19.03 0.71 17.42
CA PHE A 6 17.76 0.01 17.68
C PHE A 6 17.90 -1.30 18.45
N LYS A 7 19.13 -1.68 18.86
CA LYS A 7 19.38 -2.85 19.71
C LYS A 7 18.51 -2.82 20.97
N GLY A 8 17.64 -3.82 21.10
CA GLY A 8 16.81 -4.00 22.30
C GLY A 8 15.54 -3.13 22.36
N VAL A 9 15.20 -2.43 21.27
CA VAL A 9 13.94 -1.66 21.14
C VAL A 9 12.75 -2.58 20.79
N GLY A 10 13.02 -3.80 20.33
CA GLY A 10 12.03 -4.85 20.10
C GLY A 10 11.75 -5.71 21.34
N GLY A 11 10.56 -6.32 21.42
CA GLY A 11 10.21 -7.22 22.53
C GLY A 11 8.80 -7.05 23.12
N VAL A 12 7.95 -6.24 22.49
CA VAL A 12 6.55 -6.15 22.88
C VAL A 12 5.83 -7.41 22.39
N ASN A 13 5.63 -8.38 23.27
CA ASN A 13 4.82 -9.57 22.99
C ASN A 13 3.35 -9.16 22.84
N PHE A 14 2.99 -8.62 21.68
CA PHE A 14 1.60 -8.46 21.30
C PHE A 14 1.05 -9.86 21.02
N LEU A 15 0.23 -10.38 21.95
CA LEU A 15 -0.71 -11.45 21.65
C LEU A 15 -1.53 -10.98 20.46
N SER A 16 -1.29 -11.53 19.27
CA SER A 16 -2.05 -11.20 18.07
C SER A 16 -3.48 -11.72 18.29
N PRO A 17 -4.47 -10.86 18.57
CA PRO A 17 -5.83 -11.32 18.86
C PRO A 17 -6.40 -12.04 17.64
N VAL A 18 -5.98 -11.60 16.45
CA VAL A 18 -6.25 -12.26 15.18
C VAL A 18 -5.68 -13.68 15.17
N LYS A 19 -4.40 -13.89 15.54
CA LYS A 19 -3.80 -15.23 15.55
C LYS A 19 -4.51 -16.18 16.52
N GLU A 20 -4.97 -15.67 17.66
CA GLU A 20 -5.76 -16.48 18.61
C GLU A 20 -7.17 -16.80 18.09
N ILE A 21 -7.79 -15.88 17.33
CA ILE A 21 -9.09 -16.14 16.67
C ILE A 21 -8.93 -17.10 15.47
N THR A 22 -7.84 -17.00 14.72
CA THR A 22 -7.64 -17.78 13.48
C THR A 22 -7.02 -19.16 13.74
N LYS A 23 -6.24 -19.34 14.82
CA LYS A 23 -5.59 -20.62 15.18
C LYS A 23 -6.55 -21.82 15.21
N PRO A 24 -7.73 -21.73 15.88
CA PRO A 24 -8.67 -22.86 15.93
C PRO A 24 -9.14 -23.27 14.54
N VAL A 25 -9.44 -22.29 13.68
CA VAL A 25 -9.90 -22.52 12.30
C VAL A 25 -8.79 -23.13 11.44
N ALA A 26 -7.57 -22.59 11.52
CA ALA A 26 -6.42 -23.11 10.78
C ALA A 26 -6.10 -24.56 11.19
N LYS A 27 -6.12 -24.85 12.50
CA LYS A 27 -5.87 -26.20 13.03
C LYS A 27 -6.97 -27.18 12.65
N PHE A 28 -8.23 -26.72 12.59
CA PHE A 28 -9.35 -27.54 12.12
C PHE A 28 -9.17 -27.95 10.65
N ILE A 29 -8.79 -27.00 9.78
CA ILE A 29 -8.49 -27.27 8.37
C ILE A 29 -7.31 -28.24 8.23
N GLU A 30 -6.25 -28.05 9.01
CA GLU A 30 -5.07 -28.93 9.00
C GLU A 30 -5.44 -30.38 9.40
N VAL A 31 -6.23 -30.56 10.46
CA VAL A 31 -6.67 -31.89 10.92
C VAL A 31 -7.57 -32.57 9.88
N GLN A 32 -8.45 -31.84 9.22
CA GLN A 32 -9.26 -32.39 8.13
C GLN A 32 -8.40 -32.81 6.93
N LEU A 33 -7.40 -32.02 6.54
CA LEU A 33 -6.51 -32.37 5.44
C LEU A 33 -5.62 -33.59 5.75
N LEU A 34 -5.11 -33.69 6.98
CA LEU A 34 -4.37 -34.85 7.49
C LEU A 34 -5.21 -36.14 7.49
N SER A 35 -6.55 -36.02 7.59
CA SER A 35 -7.47 -37.17 7.49
C SER A 35 -7.70 -37.65 6.05
N MET A 36 -7.40 -36.82 5.05
CA MET A 36 -7.64 -37.12 3.63
C MET A 36 -6.38 -37.61 2.91
N THR A 37 -5.18 -37.19 3.34
CA THR A 37 -3.91 -37.62 2.74
C THR A 37 -2.80 -37.65 3.78
N SER A 38 -1.87 -38.60 3.66
CA SER A 38 -0.71 -38.73 4.55
C SER A 38 0.56 -38.07 3.99
N ASP A 39 0.53 -37.60 2.74
CA ASP A 39 1.68 -36.93 2.13
C ASP A 39 1.75 -35.45 2.55
N LYS A 40 2.75 -35.14 3.38
CA LYS A 40 3.02 -33.78 3.89
C LYS A 40 3.25 -32.75 2.79
N SER A 41 3.79 -33.16 1.64
CA SER A 41 4.05 -32.25 0.52
C SER A 41 2.74 -31.81 -0.13
N VAL A 42 1.80 -32.74 -0.32
CA VAL A 42 0.48 -32.47 -0.90
C VAL A 42 -0.35 -31.57 0.01
N ILE A 43 -0.32 -31.82 1.33
CA ILE A 43 -0.98 -30.96 2.33
C ILE A 43 -0.43 -29.54 2.27
N GLY A 44 0.89 -29.38 2.17
CA GLY A 44 1.53 -28.06 2.06
C GLY A 44 1.04 -27.26 0.86
N TRP A 45 0.96 -27.87 -0.32
CA TRP A 45 0.45 -27.22 -1.52
C TRP A 45 -1.04 -26.85 -1.43
N ILE A 46 -1.87 -27.71 -0.83
CA ILE A 46 -3.30 -27.44 -0.64
C ILE A 46 -3.51 -26.27 0.33
N ILE A 47 -2.81 -26.26 1.46
CA ILE A 47 -2.88 -25.17 2.44
C ILE A 47 -2.41 -23.85 1.82
N LEU A 48 -1.33 -23.86 1.05
CA LEU A 48 -0.83 -22.68 0.36
C LEU A 48 -1.87 -22.13 -0.63
N ALA A 49 -2.46 -23.00 -1.46
CA ALA A 49 -3.49 -22.60 -2.41
C ALA A 49 -4.73 -22.02 -1.72
N LEU A 50 -5.19 -22.66 -0.65
CA LEU A 50 -6.34 -22.19 0.15
C LEU A 50 -6.04 -20.86 0.84
N ALA A 51 -4.85 -20.69 1.42
CA ALA A 51 -4.43 -19.45 2.05
C ALA A 51 -4.38 -18.29 1.04
N LEU A 52 -3.83 -18.53 -0.14
CA LEU A 52 -3.80 -17.54 -1.23
C LEU A 52 -5.22 -17.18 -1.71
N LEU A 53 -6.11 -18.16 -1.83
CA LEU A 53 -7.51 -17.92 -2.21
C LEU A 53 -8.24 -17.07 -1.16
N LEU A 54 -8.12 -17.43 0.12
CA LEU A 54 -8.75 -16.68 1.22
C LEU A 54 -8.18 -15.27 1.34
N LEU A 55 -6.87 -15.10 1.17
CA LEU A 55 -6.23 -13.79 1.12
C LEU A 55 -6.84 -12.93 -0.02
N PHE A 56 -6.96 -13.50 -1.21
CA PHE A 56 -7.52 -12.79 -2.36
C PHE A 56 -9.00 -12.39 -2.13
N LEU A 57 -9.81 -13.31 -1.61
CA LEU A 57 -11.22 -13.05 -1.29
C LEU A 57 -11.35 -11.95 -0.22
N ALA A 58 -10.56 -12.02 0.85
CA ALA A 58 -10.57 -11.01 1.91
C ALA A 58 -10.18 -9.62 1.38
N LEU A 59 -9.12 -9.53 0.56
CA LEU A 59 -8.71 -8.28 -0.08
C LEU A 59 -9.81 -7.74 -1.00
N ARG A 60 -10.45 -8.60 -1.80
CA ARG A 60 -11.55 -8.20 -2.68
C ARG A 60 -12.76 -7.68 -1.89
N SER A 61 -13.21 -8.39 -0.87
CA SER A 61 -14.35 -7.97 -0.05
C SER A 61 -14.06 -6.66 0.69
N MET A 62 -12.83 -6.47 1.17
CA MET A 62 -12.41 -5.20 1.78
C MET A 62 -12.48 -4.04 0.79
N VAL A 63 -12.07 -4.25 -0.47
CA VAL A 63 -12.23 -3.26 -1.55
C VAL A 63 -13.69 -2.94 -1.81
N GLU A 64 -14.56 -3.94 -1.91
CA GLU A 64 -15.99 -3.76 -2.20
C GLU A 64 -16.72 -2.99 -1.09
N VAL A 65 -16.49 -3.36 0.18
CA VAL A 65 -17.07 -2.65 1.34
C VAL A 65 -16.57 -1.22 1.42
N LEU A 66 -15.27 -1.00 1.23
CA LEU A 66 -14.72 0.36 1.26
C LEU A 66 -15.26 1.20 0.11
N LYS A 67 -15.40 0.63 -1.09
CA LYS A 67 -16.03 1.29 -2.23
C LYS A 67 -17.48 1.68 -1.92
N SER A 68 -18.28 0.78 -1.34
CA SER A 68 -19.66 1.10 -0.95
C SER A 68 -19.71 2.21 0.11
N LEU A 69 -18.92 2.08 1.19
CA LEU A 69 -18.87 3.07 2.27
C LEU A 69 -18.40 4.45 1.81
N VAL A 70 -17.41 4.49 0.92
CA VAL A 70 -16.86 5.74 0.40
C VAL A 70 -17.78 6.30 -0.68
N ILE A 71 -18.17 5.53 -1.71
CA ILE A 71 -18.86 6.05 -2.89
C ILE A 71 -20.30 6.48 -2.58
N GLU A 72 -21.04 5.73 -1.76
CA GLU A 72 -22.44 6.07 -1.43
C GLU A 72 -22.55 7.27 -0.48
N LYS A 73 -21.56 7.49 0.40
CA LYS A 73 -21.51 8.65 1.30
C LYS A 73 -20.68 9.83 0.76
N ALA A 74 -19.84 9.63 -0.26
CA ALA A 74 -18.89 10.64 -0.76
C ALA A 74 -19.54 11.81 -1.50
N LYS A 75 -20.70 11.61 -2.11
CA LYS A 75 -21.25 12.56 -3.09
C LYS A 75 -21.60 13.95 -2.52
N ALA A 76 -21.68 14.11 -1.20
CA ALA A 76 -21.98 15.40 -0.54
C ALA A 76 -20.90 15.91 0.43
N TRP A 77 -20.04 15.04 0.98
CA TRP A 77 -19.06 15.41 2.04
C TRP A 77 -17.61 15.59 1.55
N PHE A 78 -17.23 14.99 0.41
CA PHE A 78 -15.83 14.92 -0.02
C PHE A 78 -15.24 16.26 -0.48
N ASP A 79 -15.97 17.02 -1.30
CA ASP A 79 -15.49 18.30 -1.83
C ASP A 79 -15.47 19.42 -0.78
N ASN A 80 -16.47 19.45 0.11
CA ASN A 80 -16.63 20.54 1.07
C ASN A 80 -15.79 20.39 2.34
N TYR A 81 -15.48 19.15 2.77
CA TYR A 81 -14.78 18.92 4.04
C TYR A 81 -13.43 18.22 3.90
N LEU A 82 -13.33 17.12 3.16
CA LEU A 82 -12.16 16.24 3.19
C LEU A 82 -11.02 16.71 2.26
N PHE A 83 -11.34 17.24 1.08
CA PHE A 83 -10.34 17.63 0.07
C PHE A 83 -10.30 19.15 -0.18
N LYS A 84 -10.83 19.95 0.75
CA LYS A 84 -10.88 21.41 0.65
C LYS A 84 -9.50 22.08 0.57
N ASN A 85 -8.49 21.49 1.22
CA ASN A 85 -7.12 21.99 1.19
C ASN A 85 -6.11 20.83 1.17
N ALA A 86 -4.88 21.13 0.74
CA ALA A 86 -3.83 20.11 0.57
C ALA A 86 -3.52 19.37 1.88
N LEU A 87 -3.57 20.06 3.03
CA LEU A 87 -3.31 19.46 4.33
C LEU A 87 -4.35 18.41 4.73
N ARG A 88 -5.64 18.68 4.47
CA ARG A 88 -6.71 17.72 4.74
C ARG A 88 -6.65 16.53 3.79
N ALA A 89 -6.40 16.77 2.50
CA ALA A 89 -6.20 15.69 1.54
C ALA A 89 -5.04 14.77 1.98
N PHE A 90 -3.92 15.34 2.43
CA PHE A 90 -2.80 14.62 3.00
C PHE A 90 -3.19 13.81 4.26
N ALA A 91 -3.87 14.42 5.22
CA ALA A 91 -4.34 13.73 6.43
C ALA A 91 -5.31 12.58 6.11
N VAL A 92 -6.21 12.76 5.16
CA VAL A 92 -7.14 11.72 4.69
C VAL A 92 -6.37 10.57 4.05
N GLY A 93 -5.31 10.85 3.29
CA GLY A 93 -4.41 9.83 2.77
C GLY A 93 -3.77 8.99 3.87
N ILE A 94 -3.20 9.63 4.90
CA ILE A 94 -2.63 8.93 6.06
C ILE A 94 -3.69 8.06 6.73
N LEU A 95 -4.81 8.66 7.12
CA LEU A 95 -5.86 7.96 7.86
C LEU A 95 -6.42 6.77 7.08
N LEU A 96 -6.73 6.96 5.80
CA LEU A 96 -7.29 5.89 5.00
C LEU A 96 -6.30 4.74 4.83
N THR A 97 -5.03 5.04 4.55
CA THR A 97 -4.02 3.98 4.39
C THR A 97 -3.72 3.28 5.71
N VAL A 98 -3.68 3.97 6.84
CA VAL A 98 -3.49 3.33 8.16
C VAL A 98 -4.66 2.41 8.50
N LEU A 99 -5.89 2.82 8.22
CA LEU A 99 -7.09 2.02 8.48
C LEU A 99 -7.18 0.78 7.58
N VAL A 100 -6.89 0.95 6.29
CA VAL A 100 -7.02 -0.11 5.28
C VAL A 100 -5.77 -1.00 5.24
N GLN A 101 -4.62 -0.48 5.67
CA GLN A 101 -3.31 -1.14 5.64
C GLN A 101 -2.90 -1.69 4.26
N SER A 102 -3.50 -1.17 3.19
CA SER A 102 -3.23 -1.59 1.82
C SER A 102 -3.14 -0.40 0.88
N SER A 103 -1.93 -0.19 0.35
CA SER A 103 -1.65 0.84 -0.65
C SER A 103 -2.37 0.56 -1.97
N SER A 104 -2.54 -0.72 -2.35
CA SER A 104 -3.29 -1.12 -3.55
C SER A 104 -4.77 -0.73 -3.47
N ILE A 105 -5.40 -0.91 -2.31
CA ILE A 105 -6.81 -0.55 -2.13
C ILE A 105 -6.98 0.96 -2.11
N THR A 106 -6.10 1.65 -1.39
CA THR A 106 -6.05 3.12 -1.31
C THR A 106 -5.97 3.75 -2.73
N THR A 107 -5.06 3.27 -3.57
CA THR A 107 -4.92 3.79 -4.95
C THR A 107 -6.08 3.38 -5.85
N SER A 108 -6.58 2.15 -5.74
CA SER A 108 -7.72 1.63 -6.54
C SER A 108 -9.04 2.37 -6.31
N LEU A 109 -9.17 3.08 -5.19
CA LEU A 109 -10.31 3.92 -4.88
C LEU A 109 -10.19 5.28 -5.57
N ILE A 110 -9.01 5.89 -5.51
CA ILE A 110 -8.80 7.26 -6.00
C ILE A 110 -8.73 7.33 -7.52
N VAL A 111 -8.15 6.34 -8.19
CA VAL A 111 -8.00 6.36 -9.66
C VAL A 111 -9.36 6.45 -10.38
N PRO A 112 -10.38 5.63 -10.04
CA PRO A 112 -11.72 5.79 -10.61
C PRO A 112 -12.39 7.12 -10.26
N MET A 113 -12.19 7.63 -9.04
CA MET A 113 -12.74 8.94 -8.64
C MET A 113 -12.11 10.10 -9.43
N ALA A 114 -10.83 9.98 -9.76
CA ALA A 114 -10.14 10.91 -10.67
C ALA A 114 -10.74 10.82 -12.08
N GLY A 115 -10.92 9.60 -12.59
CA GLY A 115 -11.51 9.35 -13.92
C GLY A 115 -12.96 9.82 -14.04
N ALA A 116 -13.73 9.78 -12.95
CA ALA A 116 -15.09 10.30 -12.87
C ALA A 116 -15.15 11.82 -12.66
N GLY A 117 -14.01 12.51 -12.54
CA GLY A 117 -13.94 13.95 -12.30
C GLY A 117 -14.32 14.38 -10.87
N ILE A 118 -14.52 13.43 -9.95
CA ILE A 118 -14.87 13.69 -8.54
C ILE A 118 -13.68 14.27 -7.78
N LEU A 119 -12.46 13.83 -8.11
CA LEU A 119 -11.23 14.34 -7.50
C LEU A 119 -10.28 14.89 -8.56
N THR A 120 -9.75 16.08 -8.32
CA THR A 120 -8.75 16.71 -9.17
C THR A 120 -7.34 16.21 -8.85
N LEU A 121 -6.41 16.27 -9.82
CA LEU A 121 -4.99 15.94 -9.58
C LEU A 121 -4.37 16.74 -8.44
N LYS A 122 -4.82 18.00 -8.25
CA LYS A 122 -4.38 18.87 -7.15
C LYS A 122 -4.81 18.39 -5.77
N GLN A 123 -5.92 17.67 -5.68
CA GLN A 123 -6.41 17.02 -4.46
C GLN A 123 -5.76 15.65 -4.25
N ILE A 124 -5.56 14.91 -5.34
CA ILE A 124 -4.97 13.56 -5.31
C ILE A 124 -3.51 13.59 -4.91
N PHE A 125 -2.73 14.56 -5.40
CA PHE A 125 -1.29 14.64 -5.12
C PHE A 125 -0.95 14.67 -3.62
N PRO A 126 -1.45 15.62 -2.80
CA PRO A 126 -1.19 15.62 -1.36
C PRO A 126 -1.76 14.38 -0.67
N TYR A 127 -2.90 13.85 -1.13
CA TYR A 127 -3.44 12.60 -0.61
C TYR A 127 -2.49 11.42 -0.81
N THR A 128 -1.90 11.28 -2.00
CA THR A 128 -0.96 10.19 -2.30
C THR A 128 0.30 10.29 -1.43
N LEU A 129 0.81 11.50 -1.19
CA LEU A 129 1.93 11.68 -0.25
C LEU A 129 1.54 11.25 1.18
N GLY A 130 0.32 11.58 1.61
CA GLY A 130 -0.20 11.14 2.90
C GLY A 130 -0.34 9.61 3.00
N ALA A 131 -0.89 8.99 1.97
CA ALA A 131 -1.01 7.53 1.88
C ALA A 131 0.35 6.81 1.94
N ASN A 132 1.37 7.38 1.30
CA ASN A 132 2.73 6.85 1.36
C ASN A 132 3.28 6.88 2.79
N ILE A 133 3.07 7.98 3.53
CA ILE A 133 3.40 8.05 4.96
C ILE A 133 2.60 7.02 5.76
N GLY A 134 1.29 6.87 5.51
CA GLY A 134 0.45 5.87 6.17
C GLY A 134 0.97 4.43 6.03
N THR A 135 1.52 4.08 4.87
CA THR A 135 2.12 2.75 4.62
C THR A 135 3.33 2.49 5.53
N THR A 136 4.10 3.52 5.87
CA THR A 136 5.28 3.38 6.76
C THR A 136 4.88 3.10 8.20
N ILE A 137 3.70 3.55 8.64
CA ILE A 137 3.15 3.23 9.97
C ILE A 137 2.85 1.73 10.05
N THR A 138 2.25 1.14 9.01
CA THR A 138 2.02 -0.31 8.95
C THR A 138 3.33 -1.10 8.98
N ALA A 139 4.34 -0.66 8.22
CA ALA A 139 5.66 -1.28 8.23
C ALA A 139 6.34 -1.20 9.61
N MET A 140 6.19 -0.07 10.30
CA MET A 140 6.73 0.13 11.65
C MET A 140 6.04 -0.80 12.67
N LEU A 141 4.72 -0.88 12.65
CA LEU A 141 3.97 -1.79 13.52
C LEU A 141 4.37 -3.25 13.28
N ALA A 142 4.50 -3.67 12.01
CA ALA A 142 4.95 -5.02 11.67
C ALA A 142 6.37 -5.28 12.18
N ALA A 143 7.31 -4.34 11.98
CA ALA A 143 8.68 -4.48 12.44
C ALA A 143 8.78 -4.59 13.98
N LEU A 144 8.01 -3.77 14.71
CA LEU A 144 7.95 -3.82 16.17
C LEU A 144 7.40 -5.17 16.68
N VAL A 145 6.42 -5.75 15.98
CA VAL A 145 5.89 -7.09 16.31
C VAL A 145 6.92 -8.19 16.09
N THR A 146 7.77 -8.08 15.06
CA THR A 146 8.83 -9.08 14.83
C THR A 146 9.96 -9.00 15.85
N GLY A 147 10.16 -7.85 16.49
CA GLY A 147 11.25 -7.60 17.44
C GLY A 147 12.66 -7.66 16.82
N SER A 148 12.77 -7.71 15.49
CA SER A 148 14.05 -7.78 14.78
C SER A 148 14.64 -6.38 14.59
N ASP A 149 15.86 -6.17 15.07
CA ASP A 149 16.62 -4.92 14.92
C ASP A 149 16.76 -4.53 13.42
N ALA A 150 16.98 -5.53 12.56
CA ALA A 150 17.03 -5.34 11.11
C ALA A 150 15.67 -4.91 10.54
N ALA A 151 14.56 -5.52 10.99
CA ALA A 151 13.22 -5.14 10.55
C ALA A 151 12.86 -3.71 10.96
N ILE A 152 13.20 -3.32 12.20
CA ILE A 152 12.99 -1.95 12.71
C ILE A 152 13.83 -0.95 11.90
N THR A 153 15.09 -1.29 11.63
CA THR A 153 15.99 -0.45 10.81
C THR A 153 15.44 -0.21 9.40
N VAL A 154 14.93 -1.27 8.74
CA VAL A 154 14.31 -1.15 7.41
C VAL A 154 13.03 -0.32 7.48
N ALA A 155 12.16 -0.57 8.46
CA ALA A 155 10.92 0.20 8.62
C ALA A 155 11.18 1.68 8.90
N PHE A 156 12.20 1.99 9.70
CA PHE A 156 12.61 3.37 10.00
C PHE A 156 13.23 4.06 8.78
N SER A 157 14.06 3.35 8.03
CA SER A 157 14.60 3.84 6.75
C SER A 157 13.47 4.16 5.76
N HIS A 158 12.44 3.30 5.71
CA HIS A 158 11.26 3.51 4.88
C HIS A 158 10.44 4.72 5.32
N LEU A 159 10.26 4.92 6.63
CA LEU A 159 9.63 6.13 7.19
C LEU A 159 10.40 7.39 6.80
N LEU A 160 11.71 7.43 7.05
CA LEU A 160 12.54 8.59 6.75
C LEU A 160 12.52 8.94 5.26
N PHE A 161 12.61 7.95 4.38
CA PHE A 161 12.55 8.17 2.94
C PHE A 161 11.23 8.84 2.53
N ASN A 162 10.09 8.35 3.03
CA ASN A 162 8.79 8.93 2.69
C ASN A 162 8.57 10.31 3.33
N VAL A 163 9.03 10.52 4.56
CA VAL A 163 8.96 11.83 5.24
C VAL A 163 9.81 12.86 4.50
N ALA A 164 11.06 12.52 4.18
CA ALA A 164 11.96 13.40 3.42
C ALA A 164 11.41 13.69 2.03
N GLY A 165 10.98 12.66 1.30
CA GLY A 165 10.33 12.81 -0.01
C GLY A 165 9.11 13.72 0.07
N THR A 166 8.23 13.53 1.06
CA THR A 166 7.07 14.39 1.28
C THR A 166 7.48 15.84 1.58
N ALA A 167 8.47 16.04 2.45
CA ALA A 167 8.96 17.37 2.81
C ALA A 167 9.54 18.13 1.61
N ILE A 168 10.15 17.43 0.65
CA ILE A 168 10.70 18.00 -0.59
C ILE A 168 9.60 18.23 -1.63
N PHE A 169 8.78 17.21 -1.91
CA PHE A 169 7.83 17.25 -3.03
C PHE A 169 6.54 18.01 -2.69
N MET A 170 6.15 18.14 -1.42
CA MET A 170 4.95 18.87 -1.04
C MET A 170 5.03 20.39 -1.34
N PRO A 171 6.11 21.12 -0.98
CA PRO A 171 6.26 22.51 -1.42
C PRO A 171 6.44 22.62 -2.94
N LEU A 172 7.12 21.64 -3.55
CA LEU A 172 7.36 21.59 -5.00
C LEU A 172 6.20 21.00 -5.81
N LYS A 173 5.01 20.82 -5.23
CA LYS A 173 3.85 20.12 -5.84
C LYS A 173 3.50 20.52 -7.27
N LYS A 174 3.79 21.76 -7.68
CA LYS A 174 3.55 22.23 -9.05
C LYS A 174 4.31 21.40 -10.08
N ILE A 175 5.55 21.01 -9.79
CA ILE A 175 6.41 20.26 -10.73
C ILE A 175 5.79 18.89 -11.07
N PRO A 176 5.56 17.97 -10.12
CA PRO A 176 5.00 16.65 -10.42
C PRO A 176 3.58 16.72 -10.98
N ILE A 177 2.75 17.67 -10.51
CA ILE A 177 1.38 17.84 -11.04
C ILE A 177 1.44 18.26 -12.52
N THR A 178 2.23 19.27 -12.86
CA THR A 178 2.35 19.72 -14.26
C THR A 178 3.00 18.66 -15.15
N MET A 179 3.96 17.89 -14.64
CA MET A 179 4.53 16.76 -15.38
C MET A 179 3.47 15.68 -15.66
N ALA A 180 2.62 15.37 -14.68
CA ALA A 180 1.52 14.43 -14.84
C ALA A 180 0.48 14.92 -15.85
N GLU A 181 0.11 16.21 -15.79
CA GLU A 181 -0.82 16.84 -16.75
C GLU A 181 -0.26 16.79 -18.18
N LYS A 182 0.99 17.20 -18.39
CA LYS A 182 1.65 17.13 -19.71
C LYS A 182 1.74 15.70 -20.22
N PHE A 183 2.12 14.75 -19.36
CA PHE A 183 2.17 13.35 -19.73
C PHE A 183 0.80 12.80 -20.15
N ALA A 184 -0.27 13.21 -19.46
CA ALA A 184 -1.64 12.87 -19.81
C ALA A 184 -2.04 13.46 -21.18
N GLU A 185 -1.73 14.73 -21.44
CA GLU A 185 -1.97 15.37 -22.75
C GLU A 185 -1.27 14.63 -23.90
N TYR A 186 -0.02 14.22 -23.71
CA TYR A 186 0.69 13.41 -24.70
C TYR A 186 0.06 12.02 -24.86
N SER A 187 -0.35 11.39 -23.75
CA SER A 187 -0.98 10.07 -23.76
C SER A 187 -2.31 10.05 -24.51
N ILE A 188 -3.06 11.16 -24.52
CA ILE A 188 -4.29 11.31 -25.30
C ILE A 188 -3.97 11.35 -26.81
N LYS A 189 -2.86 11.96 -27.21
CA LYS A 189 -2.46 12.08 -28.63
C LYS A 189 -1.97 10.77 -29.23
N SER A 190 -1.32 9.92 -28.43
CA SER A 190 -0.83 8.62 -28.89
C SER A 190 -0.78 7.60 -27.76
N LYS A 191 -1.43 6.44 -28.00
CA LYS A 191 -1.42 5.29 -27.09
C LYS A 191 -0.03 4.65 -26.96
N LEU A 192 0.90 4.91 -27.87
CA LEU A 192 2.26 4.38 -27.79
C LEU A 192 3.11 5.09 -26.74
N ILE A 193 2.79 6.34 -26.40
CA ILE A 193 3.55 7.12 -25.41
C ILE A 193 3.50 6.48 -24.01
N PRO A 194 2.33 6.14 -23.44
CA PRO A 194 2.29 5.48 -22.14
C PRO A 194 2.92 4.08 -22.17
N VAL A 195 2.79 3.33 -23.27
CA VAL A 195 3.46 2.03 -23.43
C VAL A 195 4.98 2.20 -23.41
N GLY A 196 5.51 3.12 -24.20
CA GLY A 196 6.94 3.44 -24.24
C GLY A 196 7.47 3.90 -22.88
N TYR A 197 6.72 4.76 -22.18
CA TYR A 197 7.06 5.18 -20.82
C TYR A 197 7.17 3.98 -19.87
N ILE A 198 6.20 3.07 -19.89
CA ILE A 198 6.23 1.86 -19.04
C ILE A 198 7.44 1.00 -19.38
N VAL A 199 7.69 0.73 -20.67
CA VAL A 199 8.84 -0.07 -21.12
C VAL A 199 10.16 0.57 -20.64
N VAL A 200 10.32 1.87 -20.83
CA VAL A 200 11.55 2.57 -20.48
C VAL A 200 11.76 2.58 -18.96
N VAL A 201 10.76 3.01 -18.20
CA VAL A 201 10.90 3.22 -16.75
C VAL A 201 10.95 1.92 -15.96
N PHE A 202 10.15 0.92 -16.33
CA PHE A 202 10.05 -0.33 -15.56
C PHE A 202 10.96 -1.44 -16.06
N PHE A 203 11.48 -1.37 -17.29
CA PHE A 203 12.35 -2.42 -17.84
C PHE A 203 13.72 -1.87 -18.24
N VAL A 204 13.77 -0.89 -19.15
CA VAL A 204 15.06 -0.44 -19.72
C VAL A 204 15.96 0.19 -18.66
N ILE A 205 15.45 1.14 -17.86
CA ILE A 205 16.25 1.79 -16.81
C ILE A 205 16.75 0.77 -15.77
N PRO A 206 15.89 -0.08 -15.16
CA PRO A 206 16.36 -1.11 -14.24
C PRO A 206 17.38 -2.06 -14.85
N LEU A 207 17.18 -2.51 -16.09
CA LEU A 207 18.12 -3.40 -16.78
C LEU A 207 19.48 -2.71 -16.98
N ILE A 208 19.49 -1.45 -17.44
CA ILE A 208 20.73 -0.69 -17.59
C ILE A 208 21.46 -0.55 -16.26
N PHE A 209 20.75 -0.22 -15.18
CA PHE A 209 21.35 -0.15 -13.84
C PHE A 209 21.93 -1.51 -13.42
N ILE A 210 21.21 -2.61 -13.64
CA ILE A 210 21.73 -3.95 -13.34
C ILE A 210 22.98 -4.25 -14.17
N PHE A 211 23.03 -3.91 -15.45
CA PHE A 211 24.22 -4.17 -16.28
C PHE A 211 25.41 -3.27 -15.94
N LEU A 212 25.19 -2.04 -15.50
CA LEU A 212 26.26 -1.10 -15.16
C LEU A 212 26.84 -1.30 -13.76
N PHE A 213 26.03 -1.78 -12.81
CA PHE A 213 26.41 -1.91 -11.40
C PHE A 213 26.50 -3.36 -10.91
N ARG A 214 26.44 -4.32 -11.83
CA ARG A 214 26.75 -5.74 -11.57
C ARG A 214 28.23 -6.02 -11.73
#